data_AF-A0A926Q2S2-F1
#
_entry.id   AF-A0A926Q2S2-F1
#
_cell.length_a   1.000
_cell.length_b   1.000
_cell.length_c   1.000
_cell.angle_alpha   90.00
_cell.angle_beta   90.00
_cell.angle_gamma   90.00
#
_symmetry.space_group_name_H-M   'P 1'
#
loop_
_entity.id
_entity.type
_entity.pdbx_description
1 polymer ?
#
loop_
_entity_poly.entity_id
_entity_poly.type
_entity_poly.pdbx_seq_one_letter_code
_entity_poly.pdbx_strand_id
1 'polypeptide(L)'
;MSYQIQAILTDGRKVRGVYGSNDFSVMEKFCEDEFYEYDAFIEDRFDLETGELSSKKLLENIICGTTDKSYNHLLLNKEDEKFSNSALAAVYSYLHRDLCLIYGKTINRNKDSWPMFTAYLDEFETRCRAFFKIPYSLDFPHIFCVLYEERDVYKQLYTEKLTKRYAEDKATLAELLKDIEFVFDQMKETGLDLFFCNS
;
A
#
# COMPACT_ATOMS: atom_id res chain seq x y z
N MET A 1 17.55 -3.07 1.98
CA MET A 1 16.69 -3.26 0.79
C MET A 1 16.15 -1.90 0.43
N SER A 2 16.30 -1.47 -0.83
CA SER A 2 15.70 -0.21 -1.30
C SER A 2 14.21 -0.44 -1.42
N TYR A 3 13.40 0.25 -0.60
CA TYR A 3 11.95 0.18 -0.70
C TYR A 3 11.54 0.85 -2.01
N GLN A 4 10.87 0.12 -2.91
CA GLN A 4 10.30 0.73 -4.10
C GLN A 4 8.82 0.99 -3.82
N ILE A 5 8.47 2.26 -3.59
CA ILE A 5 7.05 2.61 -3.46
C ILE A 5 6.43 2.53 -4.85
N GLN A 6 5.35 1.77 -4.98
CA GLN A 6 4.56 1.67 -6.21
C GLN A 6 3.48 2.75 -6.22
N ALA A 7 3.20 3.31 -7.40
CA ALA A 7 2.05 4.18 -7.64
C ALA A 7 1.00 3.41 -8.44
N ILE A 8 -0.23 3.34 -7.91
CA ILE A 8 -1.35 2.64 -8.52
C ILE A 8 -2.50 3.62 -8.68
N LEU A 9 -3.04 3.74 -9.89
CA LEU A 9 -4.34 4.38 -10.11
C LEU A 9 -5.42 3.33 -9.93
N THR A 10 -6.41 3.61 -9.08
CA THR A 10 -7.43 2.63 -8.72
C THR A 10 -8.80 3.26 -8.47
N ASP A 11 -9.86 2.50 -8.72
CA ASP A 11 -11.21 2.87 -8.31
C ASP A 11 -11.35 2.66 -6.79
N GLY A 12 -10.99 3.68 -6.03
CA GLY A 12 -11.04 3.60 -4.57
C GLY A 12 -12.44 3.35 -4.01
N ARG A 13 -13.52 3.63 -4.76
CA ARG A 13 -14.89 3.27 -4.32
C ARG A 13 -15.09 1.77 -4.38
N LYS A 14 -14.61 1.10 -5.43
CA LYS A 14 -14.64 -0.36 -5.52
C LYS A 14 -13.75 -1.02 -4.47
N VAL A 15 -12.54 -0.49 -4.24
CA VAL A 15 -11.65 -1.01 -3.20
C VAL A 15 -12.30 -0.89 -1.81
N ARG A 16 -12.84 0.29 -1.46
CA ARG A 16 -13.60 0.49 -0.21
C ARG A 16 -14.81 -0.44 -0.12
N GLY A 17 -15.47 -0.68 -1.25
CA GLY A 17 -16.63 -1.57 -1.36
C GLY A 17 -16.34 -3.04 -1.11
N VAL A 18 -15.07 -3.48 -1.08
CA VAL A 18 -14.70 -4.86 -0.68
C VAL A 18 -14.80 -5.05 0.83
N TYR A 19 -14.47 -4.02 1.62
CA TYR A 19 -14.44 -4.15 3.07
C TYR A 19 -15.85 -4.33 3.64
N GLY A 20 -16.11 -5.50 4.26
CA GLY A 20 -17.42 -5.85 4.79
C GLY A 20 -18.47 -6.24 3.74
N SER A 21 -18.06 -6.47 2.49
CA SER A 21 -18.98 -6.81 1.39
C SER A 21 -19.60 -8.20 1.52
N ASN A 22 -18.90 -9.14 2.19
CA ASN A 22 -19.20 -10.58 2.16
C ASN A 22 -19.24 -11.19 0.74
N ASP A 23 -18.68 -10.49 -0.25
CA ASP A 23 -18.55 -10.97 -1.63
C ASP A 23 -17.20 -11.68 -1.80
N PHE A 24 -17.23 -13.00 -1.64
CA PHE A 24 -16.04 -13.84 -1.77
C PHE A 24 -15.57 -14.04 -3.21
N SER A 25 -16.31 -13.59 -4.22
CA SER A 25 -15.87 -13.68 -5.64
C SER A 25 -14.60 -12.87 -5.91
N VAL A 26 -14.28 -11.88 -5.06
CA VAL A 26 -13.03 -11.13 -5.17
C VAL A 26 -11.79 -12.00 -4.93
N MET A 27 -11.91 -13.08 -4.15
CA MET A 27 -10.79 -13.99 -3.87
C MET A 27 -10.34 -14.73 -5.13
N GLU A 28 -11.24 -14.99 -6.08
CA GLU A 28 -10.95 -15.65 -7.35
C GLU A 28 -10.08 -14.78 -8.29
N LYS A 29 -9.87 -13.51 -7.94
CA LYS A 29 -9.05 -12.57 -8.71
C LYS A 29 -7.60 -12.50 -8.24
N PHE A 30 -7.28 -13.16 -7.13
CA PHE A 30 -5.92 -13.28 -6.61
C PHE A 30 -5.24 -14.52 -7.20
N CYS A 31 -3.92 -14.46 -7.39
CA CYS A 31 -3.13 -15.63 -7.74
C CYS A 31 -2.87 -16.47 -6.48
N GLU A 32 -2.95 -17.80 -6.58
CA GLU A 32 -2.60 -18.67 -5.43
C GLU A 32 -1.14 -18.48 -4.98
N ASP A 33 -0.23 -18.24 -5.94
CA ASP A 33 1.19 -18.01 -5.66
C ASP A 33 1.42 -16.77 -4.77
N GLU A 34 0.60 -15.72 -4.90
CA GLU A 34 0.70 -14.51 -4.07
C GLU A 34 0.42 -14.82 -2.59
N PHE A 35 -0.56 -15.68 -2.31
CA PHE A 35 -0.86 -16.08 -0.93
C PHE A 35 0.30 -16.85 -0.29
N TYR A 36 0.97 -17.74 -1.05
CA TYR A 36 2.15 -18.45 -0.56
C TYR A 36 3.30 -17.50 -0.26
N GLU A 37 3.56 -16.51 -1.10
CA GLU A 37 4.59 -15.49 -0.85
C GLU A 37 4.29 -14.67 0.41
N TYR A 38 3.02 -14.35 0.66
CA TYR A 38 2.61 -13.59 1.85
C TYR A 38 2.67 -14.42 3.13
N ASP A 39 2.31 -15.71 3.05
CA ASP A 39 2.41 -16.63 4.18
C ASP A 39 3.88 -16.85 4.58
N ALA A 40 4.77 -16.99 3.60
CA ALA A 40 6.22 -17.07 3.82
C ALA A 40 6.79 -15.84 4.54
N PHE A 41 6.15 -14.66 4.40
CA PHE A 41 6.58 -13.45 5.10
C PHE A 41 6.33 -13.52 6.62
N ILE A 42 5.40 -14.36 7.08
CA ILE A 42 4.96 -14.46 8.47
C ILE A 42 5.20 -15.84 9.11
N GLU A 43 5.62 -16.86 8.34
CA GLU A 43 5.82 -18.24 8.81
C GLU A 43 6.86 -18.39 9.94
N ASP A 44 7.96 -17.63 9.90
CA ASP A 44 8.99 -17.66 10.96
C ASP A 44 8.60 -16.84 12.21
N ARG A 45 7.41 -16.26 12.24
CA ARG A 45 6.96 -15.30 13.27
C ARG A 45 5.69 -15.75 14.00
N PHE A 46 4.80 -16.41 13.27
CA PHE A 46 3.52 -16.90 13.78
C PHE A 46 3.35 -18.39 13.49
N ASP A 47 2.70 -19.11 14.40
CA ASP A 47 2.29 -20.50 14.23
C ASP A 47 1.12 -20.59 13.24
N LEU A 48 1.46 -20.82 11.97
CA LEU A 48 0.50 -21.00 10.89
C LEU A 48 -0.10 -22.42 10.85
N GLU A 49 0.47 -23.40 11.56
CA GLU A 49 -0.01 -24.80 11.54
C GLU A 49 -1.41 -24.93 12.13
N THR A 50 -1.80 -24.00 13.02
CA THR A 50 -3.15 -23.90 13.58
C THR A 50 -4.23 -23.65 12.52
N GLY A 51 -3.87 -23.08 11.36
CA GLY A 51 -4.81 -22.65 10.33
C GLY A 51 -5.65 -21.42 10.72
N GLU A 52 -5.42 -20.82 11.89
CA GLU A 52 -6.12 -19.61 12.35
C GLU A 52 -5.64 -18.35 11.61
N LEU A 53 -4.40 -18.38 11.11
CA LEU A 53 -3.74 -17.30 10.40
C LEU A 53 -3.18 -17.80 9.06
N SER A 54 -3.56 -17.10 8.00
CA SER A 54 -2.95 -17.15 6.67
C SER A 54 -3.37 -15.89 5.92
N SER A 55 -2.62 -15.49 4.91
CA SER A 55 -2.94 -14.39 4.01
C SER A 55 -4.33 -14.52 3.38
N LYS A 56 -4.74 -15.76 3.02
CA LYS A 56 -6.11 -16.06 2.60
C LYS A 56 -7.13 -15.74 3.70
N LYS A 57 -6.85 -16.12 4.95
CA LYS A 57 -7.70 -15.79 6.10
C LYS A 57 -7.77 -14.29 6.37
N LEU A 58 -6.65 -13.58 6.18
CA LEU A 58 -6.60 -12.13 6.30
C LEU A 58 -7.44 -11.45 5.21
N LEU A 59 -7.41 -11.95 3.97
CA LEU A 59 -8.29 -11.47 2.91
C LEU A 59 -9.77 -11.74 3.23
N GLU A 60 -10.12 -12.93 3.74
CA GLU A 60 -11.47 -13.23 4.23
C GLU A 60 -11.90 -12.23 5.31
N ASN A 61 -11.02 -11.89 6.25
CA ASN A 61 -11.31 -10.91 7.29
C ASN A 61 -11.54 -9.50 6.70
N ILE A 62 -10.80 -9.10 5.66
CA ILE A 62 -11.07 -7.84 4.94
C ILE A 62 -12.48 -7.87 4.33
N ILE A 63 -12.82 -8.93 3.60
CA ILE A 63 -14.13 -9.12 2.95
C ILE A 63 -15.26 -9.12 3.99
N CYS A 64 -15.04 -9.71 5.16
CA CYS A 64 -15.99 -9.74 6.27
C CYS A 64 -16.01 -8.46 7.12
N GLY A 65 -15.04 -7.55 6.94
CA GLY A 65 -14.92 -6.35 7.76
C GLY A 65 -14.42 -6.59 9.20
N THR A 66 -13.68 -7.66 9.45
CA THR A 66 -13.26 -8.15 10.78
C THR A 66 -11.75 -8.09 10.99
N THR A 67 -11.11 -7.03 10.51
CA THR A 67 -9.65 -6.82 10.57
C THR A 67 -9.13 -6.38 11.95
N ASP A 68 -9.95 -6.43 12.98
CA ASP A 68 -9.64 -6.03 14.36
C ASP A 68 -9.09 -7.17 15.23
N LYS A 69 -9.07 -8.40 14.71
CA LYS A 69 -8.49 -9.56 15.40
C LYS A 69 -7.00 -9.38 15.69
N SER A 70 -6.60 -9.74 16.91
CA SER A 70 -5.20 -9.91 17.29
C SER A 70 -4.77 -11.37 17.12
N TYR A 71 -3.52 -11.55 16.70
CA TYR A 71 -2.90 -12.86 16.50
C TYR A 71 -1.72 -13.10 17.45
N ASN A 72 -1.61 -12.32 18.53
CA ASN A 72 -0.47 -12.38 19.45
C ASN A 72 -0.36 -13.75 20.16
N HIS A 73 -1.45 -14.51 20.28
CA HIS A 73 -1.44 -15.87 20.84
C HIS A 73 -0.75 -16.89 19.94
N LEU A 74 -0.62 -16.60 18.65
CA LEU A 74 0.09 -17.43 17.67
C LEU A 74 1.57 -17.07 17.54
N LEU A 75 2.09 -16.10 18.29
CA LEU A 75 3.50 -15.72 18.18
C LEU A 75 4.41 -16.87 18.60
N LEU A 76 5.37 -17.23 17.74
CA LEU A 76 6.40 -18.23 18.03
C LEU A 76 7.38 -17.72 19.11
N ASN A 77 7.68 -16.42 19.08
CA ASN A 77 8.45 -15.73 20.11
C ASN A 77 7.74 -14.46 20.56
N LYS A 78 7.36 -14.39 21.85
CA LYS A 78 6.68 -13.22 22.43
C LYS A 78 7.58 -11.99 22.54
N GLU A 79 8.89 -12.16 22.61
CA GLU A 79 9.83 -11.04 22.69
C GLU A 79 9.88 -10.24 21.37
N ASP A 80 9.50 -10.87 20.25
CA ASP A 80 9.48 -10.27 18.92
C ASP A 80 8.12 -9.66 18.52
N GLU A 81 7.17 -9.55 19.45
CA GLU A 81 5.79 -9.11 19.19
C GLU A 81 5.72 -7.87 18.29
N LYS A 82 6.52 -6.83 18.58
CA LYS A 82 6.52 -5.59 17.78
C LYS A 82 6.86 -5.86 16.31
N PHE A 83 7.93 -6.61 16.07
CA PHE A 83 8.41 -6.92 14.73
C PHE A 83 7.46 -7.86 13.98
N SER A 84 6.90 -8.85 14.69
CA SER A 84 5.88 -9.76 14.14
C SER A 84 4.60 -9.02 13.74
N ASN A 85 4.14 -8.07 14.56
CA ASN A 85 3.00 -7.22 14.22
C ASN A 85 3.28 -6.33 13.00
N SER A 86 4.50 -5.79 12.84
CA SER A 86 4.90 -5.09 11.62
C SER A 86 4.88 -5.99 10.38
N ALA A 87 5.30 -7.26 10.51
CA ALA A 87 5.25 -8.22 9.41
C ALA A 87 3.79 -8.54 9.00
N LEU A 88 2.90 -8.70 9.97
CA LEU A 88 1.47 -8.89 9.70
C LEU A 88 0.84 -7.66 9.02
N ALA A 89 1.20 -6.45 9.45
CA ALA A 89 0.78 -5.22 8.79
C ALA A 89 1.30 -5.12 7.34
N ALA A 90 2.49 -5.66 7.06
CA ALA A 90 3.02 -5.77 5.71
C ALA A 90 2.15 -6.66 4.82
N VAL A 91 1.75 -7.85 5.30
CA VAL A 91 0.84 -8.74 4.57
C VAL A 91 -0.50 -8.06 4.28
N TYR A 92 -1.10 -7.37 5.25
CA TYR A 92 -2.31 -6.59 5.00
C TYR A 92 -2.11 -5.52 3.92
N SER A 93 -0.92 -4.93 3.84
CA SER A 93 -0.61 -3.91 2.84
C SER A 93 -0.42 -4.49 1.45
N TYR A 94 0.16 -5.69 1.33
CA TYR A 94 0.23 -6.42 0.06
C TYR A 94 -1.16 -6.80 -0.44
N LEU A 95 -2.02 -7.36 0.43
CA LEU A 95 -3.42 -7.64 0.08
C LEU A 95 -4.17 -6.38 -0.37
N HIS A 96 -3.93 -5.25 0.30
CA HIS A 96 -4.53 -3.97 -0.10
C HIS A 96 -4.01 -3.47 -1.46
N ARG A 97 -2.70 -3.58 -1.71
CA ARG A 97 -2.10 -3.28 -3.01
C ARG A 97 -2.75 -4.10 -4.12
N ASP A 98 -2.91 -5.40 -3.91
CA ASP A 98 -3.46 -6.29 -4.93
C ASP A 98 -4.96 -6.02 -5.16
N LEU A 99 -5.72 -5.69 -4.10
CA LEU A 99 -7.09 -5.17 -4.25
C LEU A 99 -7.12 -3.89 -5.09
N CYS A 100 -6.17 -2.97 -4.88
CA CYS A 100 -6.04 -1.77 -5.70
C CYS A 100 -5.71 -2.12 -7.17
N LEU A 101 -4.90 -3.14 -7.42
CA LEU A 101 -4.54 -3.61 -8.77
C LEU A 101 -5.70 -4.30 -9.48
N ILE A 102 -6.54 -5.06 -8.76
CA ILE A 102 -7.75 -5.68 -9.31
C ILE A 102 -8.68 -4.61 -9.92
N TYR A 103 -8.76 -3.42 -9.32
CA TYR A 103 -9.61 -2.32 -9.77
C TYR A 103 -8.82 -1.15 -10.36
N GLY A 104 -7.58 -1.39 -10.78
CA GLY A 104 -6.65 -0.34 -11.12
C GLY A 104 -5.50 -0.80 -12.00
N LYS A 105 -4.44 -0.01 -12.00
CA LYS A 105 -3.19 -0.31 -12.72
C LYS A 105 -2.02 0.44 -12.10
N THR A 106 -0.85 -0.18 -12.11
CA THR A 106 0.41 0.50 -11.81
C THR A 106 0.69 1.56 -12.87
N ILE A 107 1.21 2.71 -12.44
CA ILE A 107 1.72 3.75 -13.32
C ILE A 107 3.18 4.02 -13.01
N ASN A 108 3.96 4.26 -14.07
CA ASN A 108 5.36 4.61 -13.97
C ASN A 108 5.74 5.48 -15.19
N ARG A 109 6.41 6.61 -14.96
CA ARG A 109 6.95 7.47 -16.02
C ARG A 109 8.20 6.86 -16.66
N ASN A 110 9.03 6.19 -15.88
CA ASN A 110 10.37 5.75 -16.27
C ASN A 110 10.39 4.25 -16.57
N LYS A 111 10.68 3.89 -17.83
CA LYS A 111 10.89 2.49 -18.24
C LYS A 111 12.15 1.86 -17.63
N ASP A 112 13.09 2.69 -17.17
CA ASP A 112 14.43 2.27 -16.73
C ASP A 112 14.61 2.35 -15.19
N SER A 113 13.52 2.45 -14.41
CA SER A 113 13.50 2.42 -12.93
C SER A 113 14.31 3.52 -12.21
N TRP A 114 14.81 4.53 -12.92
CA TRP A 114 15.40 5.76 -12.35
C TRP A 114 14.32 6.57 -11.59
N PRO A 115 14.64 7.31 -10.51
CA PRO A 115 13.78 7.33 -9.34
C PRO A 115 12.45 8.01 -9.64
N MET A 116 11.38 7.33 -9.22
CA MET A 116 10.04 7.89 -9.14
C MET A 116 9.92 8.75 -7.90
N PHE A 117 9.10 9.80 -7.94
CA PHE A 117 8.61 10.54 -6.76
C PHE A 117 8.26 9.64 -5.57
N THR A 118 7.70 8.46 -5.84
CA THR A 118 7.33 7.49 -4.83
C THR A 118 8.49 7.07 -3.93
N ALA A 119 9.72 6.99 -4.44
CA ALA A 119 10.92 6.62 -3.67
C ALA A 119 11.29 7.65 -2.58
N TYR A 120 10.66 8.82 -2.60
CA TYR A 120 10.86 9.89 -1.61
C TYR A 120 9.58 10.22 -0.85
N LEU A 121 8.51 9.42 -1.02
CA LEU A 121 7.22 9.73 -0.42
C LEU A 121 7.26 9.69 1.11
N ASP A 122 8.11 8.84 1.69
CA ASP A 122 8.37 8.74 3.13
C ASP A 122 8.97 10.03 3.72
N GLU A 123 9.72 10.81 2.92
CA GLU A 123 10.19 12.14 3.32
C GLU A 123 9.05 13.15 3.50
N PHE A 124 7.89 12.90 2.88
CA PHE A 124 6.77 13.86 2.81
C PHE A 124 5.51 13.38 3.53
N GLU A 125 5.28 12.08 3.61
CA GLU A 125 4.08 11.47 4.19
C GLU A 125 4.44 10.37 5.19
N THR A 126 4.36 10.73 6.47
CA THR A 126 4.54 9.82 7.60
C THR A 126 3.23 9.21 8.08
N ARG A 127 2.11 9.58 7.45
CA ARG A 127 0.77 9.12 7.84
C ARG A 127 0.39 7.88 7.04
N CYS A 128 -0.22 6.91 7.71
CA CYS A 128 -0.95 5.87 7.01
C CYS A 128 -2.34 6.40 6.61
N ARG A 129 -2.64 6.35 5.31
CA ARG A 129 -3.96 6.65 4.76
C ARG A 129 -4.36 5.54 3.81
N ALA A 130 -5.01 4.51 4.35
CA ALA A 130 -5.55 3.39 3.59
C ALA A 130 -7.04 3.60 3.24
N PHE A 131 -7.55 2.86 2.24
CA PHE A 131 -8.97 2.84 1.91
C PHE A 131 -9.82 2.11 2.96
N PHE A 132 -9.24 1.18 3.72
CA PHE A 132 -9.90 0.50 4.84
C PHE A 132 -8.93 0.33 6.02
N LYS A 133 -9.46 -0.06 7.18
CA LYS A 133 -8.67 -0.21 8.41
C LYS A 133 -7.72 -1.39 8.30
N ILE A 134 -6.43 -1.11 8.48
CA ILE A 134 -5.37 -2.12 8.59
C ILE A 134 -4.89 -2.14 10.05
N PRO A 135 -4.92 -3.30 10.74
CA PRO A 135 -4.39 -3.40 12.08
C PRO A 135 -2.85 -3.27 12.04
N TYR A 136 -2.26 -2.80 13.14
CA TYR A 136 -0.80 -2.74 13.32
C TYR A 136 -0.04 -1.79 12.35
N SER A 137 -0.73 -1.00 11.53
CA SER A 137 -0.13 -0.09 10.54
C SER A 137 0.55 1.17 11.12
N LEU A 138 0.75 1.24 12.43
CA LEU A 138 1.35 2.42 13.08
C LEU A 138 2.88 2.42 13.02
N ASP A 139 3.52 1.24 12.92
CA ASP A 139 4.99 1.13 12.91
C ASP A 139 5.56 0.83 11.51
N PHE A 140 4.77 0.24 10.61
CA PHE A 140 5.05 -0.04 9.18
C PHE A 140 3.84 -0.84 8.64
N PRO A 141 3.41 -0.75 7.36
CA PRO A 141 3.99 -0.06 6.20
C PRO A 141 3.31 1.26 5.82
N HIS A 142 4.03 2.09 5.05
CA HIS A 142 3.49 3.33 4.47
C HIS A 142 2.50 2.99 3.36
N ILE A 143 1.22 3.20 3.64
CA ILE A 143 0.15 3.29 2.64
C ILE A 143 -0.34 4.72 2.61
N PHE A 144 -0.45 5.31 1.42
CA PHE A 144 -1.01 6.63 1.27
C PHE A 144 -1.91 6.74 0.05
N CYS A 145 -3.20 6.99 0.30
CA CYS A 145 -4.19 7.27 -0.74
C CYS A 145 -4.40 8.77 -0.91
N VAL A 146 -4.32 9.27 -2.14
CA VAL A 146 -4.82 10.59 -2.54
C VAL A 146 -6.14 10.37 -3.27
N LEU A 147 -7.21 11.00 -2.80
CA LEU A 147 -8.52 10.92 -3.47
C LEU A 147 -8.55 11.85 -4.67
N TYR A 148 -9.29 11.48 -5.71
CA TYR A 148 -9.42 12.28 -6.94
C TYR A 148 -9.82 13.74 -6.67
N GLU A 149 -10.70 13.96 -5.70
CA GLU A 149 -11.17 15.30 -5.31
C GLU A 149 -10.06 16.15 -4.67
N GLU A 150 -9.02 15.53 -4.15
CA GLU A 150 -7.91 16.20 -3.44
C GLU A 150 -6.66 16.35 -4.32
N ARG A 151 -6.71 15.90 -5.58
CA ARG A 151 -5.57 15.83 -6.49
C ARG A 151 -4.83 17.17 -6.60
N ASP A 152 -5.56 18.29 -6.70
CA ASP A 152 -4.96 19.60 -6.93
C ASP A 152 -4.25 20.10 -5.65
N VAL A 153 -4.82 19.79 -4.49
CA VAL A 153 -4.24 20.10 -3.17
C VAL A 153 -2.93 19.32 -2.96
N TYR A 154 -2.94 18.01 -3.23
CA TYR A 154 -1.76 17.17 -3.05
C TYR A 154 -0.68 17.42 -4.12
N LYS A 155 -1.06 17.72 -5.37
CA LYS A 155 -0.11 18.13 -6.41
C LYS A 155 0.68 19.36 -5.96
N GLN A 156 -0.03 20.40 -5.49
CA GLN A 156 0.61 21.62 -4.99
C GLN A 156 1.50 21.33 -3.77
N LEU A 157 0.98 20.60 -2.77
CA LEU A 157 1.72 20.28 -1.54
C LEU A 157 3.04 19.56 -1.83
N TYR A 158 3.02 18.57 -2.70
CA TYR A 158 4.21 17.78 -3.03
C TYR A 158 5.20 18.59 -3.88
N THR A 159 4.74 19.41 -4.83
CA THR A 159 5.59 20.34 -5.57
C THR A 159 6.32 21.31 -4.65
N GLU A 160 5.62 21.91 -3.68
CA GLU A 160 6.21 22.83 -2.71
C GLU A 160 7.26 22.14 -1.82
N LYS A 161 6.94 20.95 -1.31
CA LYS A 161 7.85 20.16 -0.47
C LYS A 161 9.13 19.78 -1.23
N LEU A 162 9.01 19.27 -2.46
CA LEU A 162 10.16 18.93 -3.29
C LEU A 162 11.03 20.16 -3.60
N THR A 163 10.41 21.27 -3.98
CA THR A 163 11.13 22.51 -4.31
C THR A 163 11.95 23.00 -3.12
N LYS A 164 11.39 22.93 -1.91
CA LYS A 164 12.11 23.29 -0.69
C LYS A 164 13.24 22.30 -0.37
N ARG A 165 13.00 21.00 -0.55
CA ARG A 165 13.93 19.92 -0.17
C ARG A 165 15.14 19.82 -1.09
N TYR A 166 14.94 20.00 -2.40
CA TYR A 166 15.95 19.83 -3.44
C TYR A 166 16.34 21.16 -4.11
N ALA A 167 16.22 22.28 -3.39
CA ALA A 167 16.54 23.62 -3.92
C ALA A 167 17.99 23.72 -4.48
N GLU A 168 18.92 22.96 -3.90
CA GLU A 168 20.34 22.93 -4.29
C GLU A 168 20.65 21.86 -5.35
N ASP A 169 19.82 20.82 -5.49
CA ASP A 169 19.95 19.76 -6.50
C ASP A 169 18.88 19.93 -7.60
N LYS A 170 19.16 20.87 -8.50
CA LYS A 170 18.23 21.23 -9.59
C LYS A 170 17.96 20.11 -10.57
N ALA A 171 18.90 19.18 -10.75
CA ALA A 171 18.76 18.07 -11.69
C ALA A 171 17.74 17.05 -11.15
N THR A 172 17.92 16.64 -9.89
CA THR A 172 16.98 15.75 -9.20
C THR A 172 15.61 16.41 -9.07
N LEU A 173 15.55 17.69 -8.67
CA LEU A 173 14.28 18.42 -8.56
C LEU A 173 13.50 18.43 -9.88
N ALA A 174 14.16 18.71 -11.01
CA ALA A 174 13.49 18.76 -12.31
C ALA A 174 12.88 17.42 -12.72
N GLU A 175 13.54 16.29 -12.41
CA GLU A 175 12.98 14.96 -12.69
C GLU A 175 11.82 14.61 -11.74
N LEU A 176 11.91 14.92 -10.45
CA LEU A 176 10.82 14.65 -9.51
C LEU A 176 9.57 15.50 -9.79
N LEU A 177 9.73 16.73 -10.27
CA LEU A 177 8.60 17.56 -10.70
C LEU A 177 7.89 16.95 -11.92
N LYS A 178 8.63 16.39 -12.88
CA LYS A 178 8.03 15.66 -14.02
C LYS A 178 7.26 14.41 -13.55
N ASP A 179 7.74 13.72 -12.52
CA ASP A 179 7.00 12.58 -11.94
C ASP A 179 5.69 13.03 -11.31
N ILE A 180 5.70 14.11 -10.52
CA ILE A 180 4.48 14.67 -9.94
C ILE A 180 3.51 15.05 -11.06
N GLU A 181 3.97 15.78 -12.08
CA GLU A 181 3.12 16.16 -13.20
C GLU A 181 2.50 14.92 -13.86
N PHE A 182 3.33 13.93 -14.22
CA PHE A 182 2.86 12.69 -14.82
C PHE A 182 1.81 11.97 -13.96
N VAL A 183 2.09 11.74 -12.68
CA VAL A 183 1.22 10.97 -11.79
C VAL A 183 -0.14 11.66 -11.62
N PHE A 184 -0.14 12.97 -11.36
CA PHE A 184 -1.39 13.71 -11.15
C PHE A 184 -2.15 13.99 -12.45
N ASP A 185 -1.46 14.08 -13.59
CA ASP A 185 -2.13 14.20 -14.89
C ASP A 185 -2.79 12.87 -15.29
N GLN A 186 -2.14 11.73 -15.03
CA GLN A 186 -2.77 10.41 -15.21
C GLN A 186 -3.99 10.23 -14.29
N MET A 187 -3.91 10.71 -13.05
CA MET A 187 -5.05 10.75 -12.13
C MET A 187 -6.20 11.61 -12.70
N LYS A 188 -5.88 12.78 -13.25
CA LYS A 188 -6.85 13.68 -13.89
C LYS A 188 -7.53 13.04 -15.11
N GLU A 189 -6.75 12.40 -15.98
CA GLU A 189 -7.24 11.73 -17.20
C GLU A 189 -8.17 10.56 -16.90
N THR A 190 -7.87 9.79 -15.87
CA THR A 190 -8.59 8.55 -15.55
C THR A 190 -9.76 8.77 -14.60
N GLY A 191 -9.76 9.83 -13.79
CA GLY A 191 -10.76 10.04 -12.75
C GLY A 191 -10.62 9.09 -11.56
N LEU A 192 -9.48 8.41 -11.43
CA LEU A 192 -9.21 7.40 -10.40
C LEU A 192 -8.51 8.00 -9.17
N ASP A 193 -8.60 7.30 -8.04
CA ASP A 193 -7.82 7.60 -6.85
C ASP A 193 -6.37 7.12 -7.05
N LEU A 194 -5.43 7.73 -6.33
CA LEU A 194 -4.01 7.40 -6.41
C LEU A 194 -3.57 6.74 -5.11
N PHE A 195 -3.04 5.53 -5.22
CA PHE A 195 -2.56 4.72 -4.11
C PHE A 195 -1.06 4.56 -4.18
N PHE A 196 -0.39 4.87 -3.06
CA PHE A 196 1.03 4.62 -2.88
C PHE A 196 1.24 3.56 -1.79
N CYS A 197 2.06 2.56 -2.08
CA CYS A 197 2.46 1.55 -1.09
C CYS A 197 3.91 1.12 -1.29
N ASN A 198 4.57 0.75 -0.19
CA ASN A 198 5.82 -0.02 -0.28
C ASN A 198 5.55 -1.37 -0.95
N SER A 199 6.34 -1.73 -1.96
CA SER A 199 6.48 -3.12 -2.42
C SER A 199 7.57 -3.86 -1.69
#